data_AF-A0A945TWH5-F1
#
_entry.id   AF-A0A945TWH5-F1
#
_cell.length_a   1.000
_cell.length_b   1.000
_cell.length_c   1.000
_cell.angle_alpha   90.00
_cell.angle_beta   90.00
_cell.angle_gamma   90.00
#
_symmetry.space_group_name_H-M   'P 1'
#
loop_
_entity.id
_entity.type
_entity.pdbx_description
1 polymer ?
#
loop_
_entity_poly.entity_id
_entity_poly.type
_entity_poly.pdbx_seq_one_letter_code
_entity_poly.pdbx_strand_id
1 'polypeptide(L)' 'MDLFGINRCFFGSNFPVENHFGWNSDRLYKAFVSLVDRQYKKEDQRKLFAENAKKACRPETIQL' A
#
# COMPACT_ATOMS: atom_id res chain seq x y z
N MET A 1 -9.98 -5.22 2.99
CA MET A 1 -9.70 -6.15 1.88
C MET A 1 -10.96 -6.69 1.24
N ASP A 2 -12.05 -6.79 1.99
CA ASP A 2 -13.25 -7.52 1.59
C ASP A 2 -13.98 -6.89 0.39
N LEU A 3 -13.93 -5.55 0.26
CA LEU A 3 -14.55 -4.85 -0.86
C LEU A 3 -13.76 -4.99 -2.17
N PHE A 4 -12.46 -4.69 -2.15
CA PHE A 4 -11.64 -4.63 -3.37
C PHE A 4 -10.84 -5.91 -3.63
N GLY A 5 -10.63 -6.76 -2.64
CA GLY A 5 -9.78 -7.95 -2.73
C GLY A 5 -8.28 -7.67 -2.70
N ILE A 6 -7.51 -8.68 -2.30
CA ILE A 6 -6.06 -8.60 -2.04
C ILE A 6 -5.20 -8.18 -3.22
N ASN A 7 -5.69 -8.35 -4.45
CA ASN A 7 -4.93 -8.04 -5.66
C ASN A 7 -5.14 -6.59 -6.16
N ARG A 8 -5.99 -5.79 -5.51
CA ARG A 8 -6.36 -4.43 -5.95
C ARG A 8 -6.09 -3.34 -4.91
N CYS A 9 -5.39 -3.66 -3.83
CA CYS A 9 -4.98 -2.68 -2.82
C CYS A 9 -3.45 -2.65 -2.70
N PHE A 10 -2.88 -1.48 -2.44
CA PHE A 10 -1.46 -1.30 -2.16
C PHE A 10 -1.24 -0.14 -1.19
N PHE A 11 -0.12 -0.16 -0.48
CA PHE A 11 0.30 0.90 0.43
C PHE A 11 0.70 2.17 -0.34
N GLY A 12 0.32 3.32 0.20
CA GLY A 12 0.75 4.63 -0.28
C GLY A 12 0.79 5.61 0.89
N SER A 13 1.92 6.30 1.06
CA SER A 13 2.11 7.24 2.16
C SER A 13 1.51 8.62 1.90
N ASN A 14 1.30 8.98 0.62
CA ASN A 14 0.97 10.35 0.20
C ASN A 14 2.08 11.38 0.53
N PHE A 15 3.34 10.94 0.60
CA PHE A 15 4.50 11.81 0.88
C PHE A 15 4.60 13.03 -0.05
N PRO A 16 4.80 14.27 0.46
CA PRO A 16 4.92 14.71 1.87
C PRO A 16 3.61 15.26 2.49
N VAL A 17 2.48 15.10 1.79
CA VAL A 17 1.17 15.70 2.13
C VAL A 17 0.60 15.14 3.44
N GLU A 18 0.91 13.91 3.79
CA GLU A 18 0.50 13.24 5.03
C GLU A 18 0.91 13.99 6.30
N ASN A 19 2.01 14.75 6.25
CA ASN A 19 2.50 15.53 7.40
C ASN A 19 1.48 16.58 7.86
N HIS A 20 0.67 17.13 6.95
CA HIS A 20 -0.39 18.07 7.29
C HIS A 20 -1.48 17.46 8.18
N PHE A 21 -1.53 16.12 8.27
CA PHE A 21 -2.51 15.38 9.07
C PHE A 21 -1.91 14.77 10.34
N GLY A 22 -0.64 15.04 10.66
CA GLY A 22 0.03 14.46 11.84
C GLY A 22 0.36 12.97 11.71
N TRP A 23 0.35 12.45 10.48
CA TRP A 23 0.60 11.04 10.14
C TRP A 23 1.80 10.93 9.21
N ASN A 24 3.01 11.27 9.68
CA ASN A 24 4.21 11.17 8.86
C ASN A 24 4.43 9.76 8.29
N SER A 25 5.23 9.67 7.23
CA SER A 25 5.51 8.42 6.51
C SER A 25 6.01 7.27 7.41
N ASP A 26 6.85 7.55 8.41
CA ASP A 26 7.32 6.54 9.37
C ASP A 26 6.17 5.95 10.20
N ARG A 27 5.27 6.80 10.71
CA ARG A 27 4.10 6.38 11.48
C ARG A 27 3.13 5.58 10.61
N LEU A 28 2.86 6.03 9.38
CA LEU A 28 2.02 5.30 8.43
C LEU A 28 2.61 3.94 8.07
N TYR A 29 3.91 3.86 7.84
CA TYR A 29 4.59 2.61 7.54
C TYR A 29 4.50 1.62 8.71
N LYS A 30 4.76 2.07 9.95
CA LYS A 30 4.60 1.23 11.15
C LYS A 30 3.17 0.74 11.33
N ALA A 31 2.17 1.60 11.09
CA ALA A 31 0.77 1.21 11.14
C ALA A 31 0.42 0.16 10.07
N PHE A 32 0.93 0.34 8.85
CA PHE A 32 0.80 -0.65 7.78
C PHE A 32 1.41 -2.00 8.17
N VAL A 33 2.67 -2.03 8.63
CA VAL A 33 3.35 -3.25 9.07
C VAL A 33 2.54 -3.96 10.17
N SER A 34 2.12 -3.23 11.20
CA SER A 34 1.33 -3.80 12.30
C SER A 34 0.00 -4.40 11.82
N LEU A 35 -0.66 -3.78 10.84
CA LEU A 35 -1.89 -4.30 10.25
C LEU A 35 -1.63 -5.57 9.45
N VAL A 36 -0.60 -5.57 8.60
CA VAL A 36 -0.37 -6.70 7.69
C VAL A 36 0.20 -7.93 8.37
N ASP A 37 1.00 -7.76 9.42
CA ASP A 37 1.55 -8.86 10.22
C ASP A 37 0.48 -9.62 10.99
N ARG A 38 -0.59 -8.95 11.41
CA ARG A 38 -1.66 -9.56 12.19
C ARG A 38 -2.69 -10.31 11.34
N GLN A 39 -2.86 -9.91 10.09
CA GLN A 39 -4.03 -10.31 9.28
C GLN A 39 -3.68 -11.05 7.99
N TYR A 40 -2.42 -10.98 7.52
CA TYR A 40 -2.07 -11.48 6.20
C TYR A 40 -0.78 -12.31 6.22
N LYS A 41 -0.79 -13.37 5.42
CA LYS A 41 0.40 -14.19 5.13
C LYS A 41 1.41 -13.43 4.27
N LYS A 42 2.67 -13.87 4.29
CA LYS A 42 3.80 -13.21 3.62
C LYS A 42 3.55 -12.92 2.14
N GLU A 43 2.87 -13.81 1.42
CA GLU A 43 2.55 -13.59 -0.01
C GLU A 43 1.65 -12.39 -0.21
N ASP A 44 0.67 -12.20 0.67
CA ASP A 44 -0.31 -11.11 0.61
C ASP A 44 0.28 -9.79 1.13
N GLN A 45 1.20 -9.85 2.10
CA GLN A 45 1.99 -8.68 2.52
C GLN A 45 2.82 -8.12 1.35
N ARG A 46 3.46 -8.97 0.55
CA ARG A 46 4.23 -8.54 -0.63
C ARG A 46 3.36 -7.85 -1.67
N LYS A 47 2.16 -8.37 -1.92
CA LYS A 47 1.17 -7.75 -2.82
C LYS A 47 0.79 -6.36 -2.37
N LEU A 48 0.46 -6.25 -1.09
CA LEU A 48 0.08 -5.00 -0.45
C LEU A 48 1.19 -3.97 -0.43
N PHE A 49 2.43 -4.38 -0.20
CA PHE A 49 3.54 -3.45 -0.12
C PHE A 49 3.98 -2.93 -1.49
N ALA A 50 4.08 -3.80 -2.51
CA ALA A 50 4.68 -3.38 -3.78
C ALA A 50 4.15 -4.07 -5.04
N GLU A 51 3.77 -5.36 -5.00
CA GLU A 51 3.50 -6.08 -6.25
C GLU A 51 2.25 -5.58 -6.97
N ASN A 52 1.21 -5.18 -6.24
CA ASN A 52 0.01 -4.62 -6.85
C ASN A 52 0.28 -3.23 -7.45
N ALA A 53 1.04 -2.37 -6.76
CA ALA A 53 1.44 -1.07 -7.27
C ALA A 53 2.26 -1.20 -8.56
N LYS A 54 3.26 -2.11 -8.59
CA LYS A 54 4.05 -2.41 -9.80
C LYS A 54 3.20 -2.85 -10.97
N LYS A 55 2.14 -3.63 -10.72
CA LYS A 55 1.21 -4.08 -11.78
C LYS A 55 0.35 -2.94 -12.31
N ALA A 56 -0.10 -2.04 -11.43
CA ALA A 56 -0.96 -0.91 -11.78
C ALA A 56 -0.21 0.23 -12.46
N CYS A 57 1.04 0.50 -12.05
CA CYS A 57 1.86 1.60 -12.56
C CYS A 57 2.81 1.18 -13.69
N ARG A 58 2.48 0.12 -14.46
CA ARG A 58 3.29 -0.21 -15.63
C ARG A 58 3.19 0.92 -16.66
N PRO A 59 4.29 1.28 -17.34
CA PRO A 59 4.29 2.35 -18.34
C PRO A 59 3.23 2.18 -19.42
N GLU A 60 2.94 0.94 -19.83
CA GLU A 60 1.91 0.66 -20.85
C GLU A 60 0.47 0.92 -20.38
N THR A 61 0.26 1.05 -19.05
CA THR A 61 -1.05 1.24 -18.43
C THR A 61 -1.35 2.72 -18.15
N ILE A 62 -0.34 3.60 -18.28
CA ILE A 62 -0.51 5.06 -18.14
C ILE A 62 -0.78 5.62 -19.54
N GLN A 63 -2.05 5.56 -19.97
CA GLN A 63 -2.49 6.41 -21.09
C GLN A 63 -2.55 7.85 -20.57
N LEU A 64 -1.54 8.64 -20.93
CA LEU A 64 -1.56 10.11 -20.82
C LEU A 64 -2.38 10.69 -21.99
#